data_AF-A0A9D8EG78-F1
#
_entry.id   AF-A0A9D8EG78-F1
#
_cell.length_a   1.000
_cell.length_b   1.000
_cell.length_c   1.000
_cell.angle_alpha   90.00
_cell.angle_beta   90.00
_cell.angle_gamma   90.00
#
_symmetry.space_group_name_H-M   'P 1'
#
loop_
_entity.id
_entity.type
_entity.pdbx_description
1 polymer ?
#
loop_
_entity_poly.entity_id
_entity_poly.type
_entity_poly.pdbx_seq_one_letter_code
_entity_poly.pdbx_strand_id
1 'polypeptide(L)'
;EYTGGAENIPESMGKNRIYFCRIRVKNTGIVTWERGGSEPFYMSYHWLDFETKKTEVFDGERTLLPVDRIEPGQETEMDLKILAPQEPGSYILQVDMVHEGKTWFSYQGVPALEKYVSVNVDYAASYSDDGTTPNQVQPGEKFTTYITVTNNGFLNWENKGPQRVDLGVHWYNRDTREVEIFDADSGELPGNVGHGESAQVAMQITAPQKPGRYVLAYDLVHEQVTWFSHQGVFPLEIDVNVGMTLDNSIVKKTSVMVYNGCGIKGAATEFSDYLKSFNFKVYGMANAKNYDFEKTYVIYKSGKEKNAEQLGLILSNYVLEKYSTKWADYYSKADMIVILGRDYKSNIEKP
;
A
#
# COMPACT_ATOMS: atom_id res chain seq x y z
N GLU A 1 -3.04 45.58 17.64
CA GLU A 1 -3.98 44.75 16.85
C GLU A 1 -3.26 44.13 15.65
N TYR A 2 -3.77 43.03 15.12
CA TYR A 2 -3.30 42.44 13.86
C TYR A 2 -4.05 43.09 12.70
N THR A 3 -3.33 43.68 11.75
CA THR A 3 -3.92 44.46 10.65
C THR A 3 -3.83 43.74 9.30
N GLY A 4 -3.15 42.58 9.22
CA GLY A 4 -3.11 41.73 8.03
C GLY A 4 -2.10 40.58 8.13
N GLY A 5 -2.08 39.71 7.11
CA GLY A 5 -1.10 38.63 6.97
C GLY A 5 -1.57 37.24 7.38
N ALA A 6 -2.84 37.07 7.76
CA ALA A 6 -3.41 35.74 8.03
C ALA A 6 -3.39 34.84 6.77
N GLU A 7 -3.56 35.45 5.60
CA GLU A 7 -3.46 34.86 4.27
C GLU A 7 -2.04 34.38 3.92
N ASN A 8 -1.02 34.91 4.60
CA ASN A 8 0.38 34.50 4.40
C ASN A 8 0.75 33.25 5.22
N ILE A 9 -0.13 32.82 6.13
CA ILE A 9 0.02 31.56 6.87
C ILE A 9 -0.59 30.44 6.02
N PRO A 10 0.19 29.41 5.64
CA PRO A 10 -0.33 28.32 4.82
C PRO A 10 -1.39 27.53 5.60
N GLU A 11 -2.37 27.00 4.87
CA GLU A 11 -3.43 26.13 5.42
C GLU A 11 -2.92 24.72 5.72
N SER A 12 -1.69 24.42 5.30
CA SER A 12 -1.04 23.14 5.55
C SER A 12 0.46 23.29 5.77
N MET A 13 1.00 22.49 6.69
CA MET A 13 2.41 22.49 7.09
C MET A 13 2.92 21.05 7.22
N GLY A 14 4.20 20.82 6.91
CA GLY A 14 4.89 19.58 7.24
C GLY A 14 5.28 19.59 8.72
N LYS A 15 5.10 18.46 9.41
CA LYS A 15 5.44 18.33 10.83
C LYS A 15 6.90 18.71 11.11
N ASN A 16 7.15 19.36 12.25
CA ASN A 16 8.49 19.72 12.72
C ASN A 16 9.33 20.57 11.74
N ARG A 17 8.68 21.36 10.86
CA ARG A 17 9.35 22.31 9.94
C ARG A 17 9.15 23.75 10.39
N ILE A 18 10.09 24.61 10.01
CA ILE A 18 10.03 26.05 10.28
C ILE A 18 9.48 26.79 9.06
N TYR A 19 8.50 27.67 9.30
CA TYR A 19 7.90 28.57 8.33
C TYR A 19 8.15 30.03 8.74
N PHE A 20 8.28 30.91 7.75
CA PHE A 20 8.35 32.35 7.96
C PHE A 20 7.15 33.01 7.28
N CYS A 21 6.27 33.62 8.07
CA CYS A 21 5.03 34.23 7.60
C CYS A 21 5.02 35.72 7.91
N ARG A 22 4.82 36.57 6.90
CA ARG A 22 4.75 38.02 7.05
C ARG A 22 3.41 38.41 7.70
N ILE A 23 3.45 38.93 8.93
CA ILE A 23 2.28 39.40 9.70
C ILE A 23 2.39 40.90 9.95
N ARG A 24 1.29 41.63 9.78
CA ARG A 24 1.23 43.07 10.02
C ARG A 24 0.55 43.36 11.35
N VAL A 25 1.20 44.17 12.18
CA VAL A 25 0.71 44.55 13.51
C VAL A 25 0.81 46.05 13.73
N LYS A 26 -0.19 46.59 14.43
CA LYS A 26 -0.22 47.99 14.83
C LYS A 26 -0.27 48.13 16.35
N ASN A 27 0.60 48.96 16.91
CA ASN A 27 0.57 49.32 18.31
C ASN A 27 -0.57 50.31 18.57
N THR A 28 -1.72 49.82 19.01
CA THR A 28 -2.88 50.64 19.36
C THR A 28 -2.93 51.00 20.85
N GLY A 29 -1.95 50.54 21.63
CA GLY A 29 -1.85 50.84 23.05
C GLY A 29 -1.11 52.16 23.33
N ILE A 30 -0.79 52.37 24.62
CA ILE A 30 -0.05 53.56 25.09
C ILE A 30 1.41 53.25 25.48
N VAL A 31 1.81 51.97 25.43
CA VAL A 31 3.15 51.51 25.80
C VAL A 31 3.97 51.31 24.53
N THR A 32 5.17 51.90 24.49
CA THR A 32 6.15 51.65 23.42
C THR A 32 6.68 50.23 23.51
N TRP A 33 6.68 49.49 22.39
CA TRP A 33 7.23 48.14 22.35
C TRP A 33 8.73 48.20 22.10
N GLU A 34 9.52 47.67 23.03
CA GLU A 34 10.99 47.66 22.95
C GLU A 34 11.48 46.27 22.51
N ARG A 35 12.41 46.21 21.55
CA ARG A 35 12.97 44.96 21.01
C ARG A 35 13.89 44.23 21.99
N GLY A 36 14.50 44.98 22.91
CA GLY A 36 15.51 44.49 23.86
C GLY A 36 15.27 44.98 25.27
N GLY A 37 16.24 44.74 26.16
CA GLY A 37 16.11 45.02 27.59
C GLY A 37 15.70 43.77 28.39
N SER A 38 15.32 43.97 29.65
CA SER A 38 14.92 42.87 30.55
C SER A 38 13.49 42.37 30.33
N GLU A 39 12.65 43.16 29.65
CA GLU A 39 11.23 42.88 29.41
C GLU A 39 10.86 43.23 27.95
N PRO A 40 11.49 42.59 26.95
CA PRO A 40 11.26 42.90 25.53
C PRO A 40 9.88 42.45 25.03
N PHE A 41 9.47 42.97 23.88
CA PHE A 41 8.27 42.55 23.17
C PHE A 41 8.60 41.61 22.01
N TYR A 42 7.80 40.56 21.86
CA TYR A 42 7.92 39.59 20.77
C TYR A 42 6.57 39.29 20.15
N MET A 43 6.61 38.75 18.92
CA MET A 43 5.50 37.97 18.36
C MET A 43 5.81 36.48 18.56
N SER A 44 4.81 35.71 18.93
CA SER A 44 4.91 34.27 19.15
C SER A 44 3.55 33.63 18.81
N TYR A 45 3.32 32.40 19.22
CA TYR A 45 2.10 31.67 18.88
C TYR A 45 1.82 30.51 19.83
N HIS A 46 0.58 30.03 19.76
CA HIS A 46 0.10 28.80 20.38
C HIS A 46 -0.45 27.85 19.31
N TRP A 47 -0.28 26.55 19.52
CA TRP A 47 -0.96 25.52 18.75
C TRP A 47 -2.05 24.88 19.59
N LEU A 48 -3.27 24.86 19.07
CA LEU A 48 -4.40 24.16 19.67
C LEU A 48 -4.85 23.04 18.74
N ASP A 49 -5.22 21.91 19.31
CA ASP A 49 -5.91 20.86 18.59
C ASP A 49 -7.27 21.38 18.08
N PHE A 50 -7.57 21.13 16.80
CA PHE A 50 -8.74 21.71 16.15
C PHE A 50 -10.06 21.21 16.74
N GLU A 51 -10.16 19.93 17.11
CA GLU A 51 -11.41 19.33 17.59
C GLU A 51 -11.66 19.63 19.07
N THR A 52 -10.67 19.32 19.89
CA THR A 52 -10.76 19.39 21.35
C THR A 52 -10.49 20.79 21.89
N LYS A 53 -9.89 21.68 21.08
CA LYS A 53 -9.42 23.02 21.46
C LYS A 53 -8.37 23.01 22.59
N LYS A 54 -7.77 21.86 22.87
CA LYS A 54 -6.69 21.75 23.85
C LYS A 54 -5.41 22.35 23.30
N THR A 55 -4.66 23.04 24.15
CA THR A 55 -3.36 23.58 23.78
C THR A 55 -2.33 22.44 23.70
N GLU A 56 -1.76 22.27 22.53
CA GLU A 56 -0.68 21.31 22.24
C GLU A 56 0.69 21.98 22.40
N VAL A 57 0.81 23.23 21.96
CA VAL A 57 2.00 24.07 22.22
C VAL A 57 1.55 25.40 22.77
N PHE A 58 1.94 25.69 24.01
CA PHE A 58 1.60 26.95 24.66
C PHE A 58 2.68 28.03 24.49
N ASP A 59 3.95 27.70 24.33
CA ASP A 59 5.00 28.73 24.23
C ASP A 59 5.79 28.53 22.94
N GLY A 60 5.27 29.07 21.84
CA GLY A 60 5.89 29.00 20.52
C GLY A 60 7.17 29.85 20.42
N GLU A 61 7.89 29.68 19.32
CA GLU A 61 9.13 30.40 19.07
C GLU A 61 8.94 31.92 19.12
N ARG A 62 9.90 32.64 19.73
CA ARG A 62 9.89 34.11 19.79
C ARG A 62 10.41 34.70 18.48
N THR A 63 9.66 35.65 17.93
CA THR A 63 10.07 36.49 16.80
C THR A 63 10.34 37.90 17.29
N LEU A 64 11.57 38.37 17.05
CA LEU A 64 12.03 39.72 17.41
C LEU A 64 11.28 40.79 16.61
N LEU A 65 11.10 41.97 17.23
CA LEU A 65 10.70 43.16 16.48
C LEU A 65 11.72 43.46 15.36
N PRO A 66 11.27 43.92 14.18
CA PRO A 66 12.16 44.23 13.05
C PRO A 66 12.98 45.51 13.28
N VAL A 67 12.50 46.38 14.18
CA VAL A 67 13.10 47.66 14.57
C VAL A 67 13.27 47.71 16.08
N ASP A 68 14.09 48.63 16.59
CA ASP A 68 14.41 48.71 18.01
C ASP A 68 13.21 49.07 18.89
N ARG A 69 12.30 49.91 18.39
CA ARG A 69 11.08 50.33 19.10
C ARG A 69 9.89 50.55 18.18
N ILE A 70 8.69 50.34 18.68
CA ILE A 70 7.42 50.64 18.00
C ILE A 70 6.55 51.48 18.92
N GLU A 71 6.42 52.76 18.59
CA GLU A 71 5.67 53.76 19.37
C GLU A 71 4.15 53.56 19.24
N PRO A 72 3.35 54.08 20.20
CA PRO A 72 1.90 54.17 20.06
C PRO A 72 1.45 54.76 18.72
N GLY A 73 0.54 54.06 18.05
CA GLY A 73 -0.01 54.39 16.74
C GLY A 73 0.79 53.86 15.54
N GLN A 74 2.01 53.36 15.74
CA GLN A 74 2.85 52.85 14.65
C GLN A 74 2.45 51.43 14.23
N GLU A 75 2.68 51.13 12.95
CA GLU A 75 2.47 49.83 12.34
C GLU A 75 3.81 49.27 11.84
N THR A 76 3.97 47.95 11.92
CA THR A 76 5.13 47.25 11.38
C THR A 76 4.73 45.90 10.80
N GLU A 77 5.62 45.33 10.00
CA GLU A 77 5.48 43.95 9.52
C GLU A 77 6.59 43.07 10.12
N MET A 78 6.20 41.89 10.61
CA MET A 78 7.09 40.93 11.26
C MET A 78 7.09 39.62 10.46
N ASP A 79 8.26 39.02 10.26
CA ASP A 79 8.39 37.68 9.68
C ASP A 79 8.30 36.64 10.79
N LEU A 80 7.08 36.24 11.14
CA LEU A 80 6.80 35.28 12.20
C LEU A 80 7.46 33.94 11.89
N LYS A 81 8.37 33.49 12.77
CA LYS A 81 9.00 32.17 12.72
C LYS A 81 8.09 31.15 13.41
N ILE A 82 7.51 30.22 12.65
CA ILE A 82 6.59 29.19 13.15
C ILE A 82 7.25 27.82 13.03
N LEU A 83 7.41 27.11 14.14
CA LEU A 83 7.69 25.67 14.15
C LEU A 83 6.36 24.90 14.17
N ALA A 84 6.13 24.09 13.15
CA ALA A 84 4.95 23.23 13.05
C ALA A 84 4.99 22.10 14.11
N PRO A 85 3.84 21.66 14.64
CA PRO A 85 3.72 20.55 15.60
C PRO A 85 4.45 19.28 15.14
N GLN A 86 4.86 18.45 16.11
CA GLN A 86 5.51 17.17 15.83
C GLN A 86 4.52 16.09 15.39
N GLU A 87 3.31 16.13 15.92
CA GLU A 87 2.27 15.17 15.58
C GLU A 87 1.44 15.67 14.38
N PRO A 88 1.18 14.84 13.37
CA PRO A 88 0.23 15.18 12.31
C PRO A 88 -1.17 15.37 12.87
N GLY A 89 -1.97 16.24 12.25
CA GLY A 89 -3.33 16.52 12.70
C GLY A 89 -3.87 17.85 12.18
N SER A 90 -5.07 18.20 12.63
CA SER A 90 -5.69 19.50 12.34
C SER A 90 -5.53 20.41 13.55
N TYR A 91 -4.99 21.61 13.32
CA TYR A 91 -4.66 22.54 14.38
C TYR A 91 -5.23 23.93 14.12
N ILE A 92 -5.35 24.71 15.20
CA ILE A 92 -5.52 26.16 15.17
C ILE A 92 -4.18 26.76 15.60
N LEU A 93 -3.57 27.56 14.72
CA LEU A 93 -2.48 28.44 15.06
C LEU A 93 -3.06 29.74 15.61
N GLN A 94 -2.73 30.09 16.84
CA GLN A 94 -3.06 31.39 17.44
C GLN A 94 -1.79 32.23 17.54
N VAL A 95 -1.64 33.23 16.68
CA VAL A 95 -0.53 34.19 16.75
C VAL A 95 -0.83 35.21 17.82
N ASP A 96 0.09 35.38 18.78
CA ASP A 96 -0.04 36.34 19.86
C ASP A 96 1.23 37.19 20.08
N MET A 97 1.03 38.44 20.50
CA MET A 97 2.11 39.31 20.96
C MET A 97 2.34 39.05 22.45
N VAL A 98 3.60 39.15 22.88
CA VAL A 98 3.99 38.93 24.26
C VAL A 98 4.91 40.07 24.73
N HIS A 99 4.63 40.58 25.92
CA HIS A 99 5.56 41.37 26.71
C HIS A 99 6.27 40.41 27.66
N GLU A 100 7.52 40.09 27.36
CA GLU A 100 8.27 39.02 27.99
C GLU A 100 8.34 39.22 29.52
N GLY A 101 8.06 38.15 30.28
CA GLY A 101 8.01 38.20 31.74
C GLY A 101 6.81 38.96 32.32
N LYS A 102 5.88 39.47 31.50
CA LYS A 102 4.69 40.21 31.95
C LYS A 102 3.38 39.56 31.54
N THR A 103 3.06 39.55 30.25
CA THR A 103 1.75 39.13 29.77
C THR A 103 1.75 38.85 28.27
N TRP A 104 0.94 37.88 27.88
CA TRP A 104 0.41 37.77 26.54
C TRP A 104 -0.62 38.88 26.28
N PHE A 105 -0.74 39.33 25.05
CA PHE A 105 -1.67 40.40 24.69
C PHE A 105 -3.12 39.91 24.72
N SER A 106 -3.35 38.64 24.38
CA SER A 106 -4.66 37.99 24.55
C SER A 106 -5.19 38.05 25.98
N TYR A 107 -4.31 37.96 26.98
CA TYR A 107 -4.70 38.07 28.39
C TYR A 107 -5.12 39.50 28.79
N GLN A 108 -4.72 40.48 27.98
CA GLN A 108 -5.15 41.88 28.11
C GLN A 108 -6.33 42.21 27.18
N GLY A 109 -6.97 41.19 26.59
CA GLY A 109 -8.17 41.34 25.77
C GLY A 109 -7.91 41.70 24.30
N VAL A 110 -6.68 41.61 23.82
CA VAL A 110 -6.37 41.76 22.39
C VAL A 110 -6.62 40.41 21.68
N PRO A 111 -7.56 40.30 20.74
CA PRO A 111 -7.79 39.03 20.05
C PRO A 111 -6.54 38.55 19.32
N ALA A 112 -6.18 37.28 19.53
CA ALA A 112 -5.12 36.62 18.75
C ALA A 112 -5.54 36.46 17.28
N LEU A 113 -4.57 36.40 16.37
CA LEU A 113 -4.84 36.03 14.98
C LEU A 113 -4.90 34.51 14.88
N GLU A 114 -6.06 33.97 14.48
CA GLU A 114 -6.27 32.53 14.33
C GLU A 114 -6.19 32.08 12.87
N LYS A 115 -5.53 30.95 12.63
CA LYS A 115 -5.53 30.27 11.32
C LYS A 115 -5.70 28.76 11.52
N TYR A 116 -6.52 28.14 10.68
CA TYR A 116 -6.62 26.68 10.61
C TYR A 116 -5.49 26.13 9.76
N VAL A 117 -4.76 25.16 10.32
CA VAL A 117 -3.59 24.56 9.68
C VAL A 117 -3.65 23.05 9.84
N SER A 118 -3.56 22.33 8.73
CA SER A 118 -3.35 20.88 8.72
C SER A 118 -1.86 20.58 8.76
N VAL A 119 -1.40 19.83 9.75
CA VAL A 119 -0.01 19.40 9.89
C VAL A 119 0.10 17.96 9.40
N ASN A 120 0.95 17.71 8.42
CA ASN A 120 1.02 16.44 7.70
C ASN A 120 2.44 15.85 7.70
N VAL A 121 2.55 14.61 7.21
CA VAL A 121 3.82 13.88 7.07
C VAL A 121 4.50 14.14 5.73
N ASP A 122 5.82 14.00 5.71
CA ASP A 122 6.63 14.19 4.50
C ASP A 122 6.32 13.12 3.44
N TYR A 123 6.23 11.85 3.86
CA TYR A 123 5.85 10.73 3.01
C TYR A 123 4.36 10.45 3.14
N ALA A 124 3.59 10.82 2.13
CA ALA A 124 2.22 10.35 1.94
C ALA A 124 1.92 10.29 0.45
N ALA A 125 1.31 9.19 0.02
CA ALA A 125 0.96 8.99 -1.38
C ALA A 125 -0.36 8.23 -1.49
N SER A 126 -1.00 8.38 -2.64
CA SER A 126 -2.07 7.49 -3.10
C SER A 126 -1.79 7.04 -4.51
N TYR A 127 -2.34 5.88 -4.86
CA TYR A 127 -2.04 5.17 -6.09
C TYR A 127 -3.35 4.76 -6.78
N SER A 128 -3.36 4.74 -8.10
CA SER A 128 -4.40 4.11 -8.91
C SER A 128 -3.75 3.48 -10.13
N ASP A 129 -4.08 2.23 -10.44
CA ASP A 129 -3.67 1.61 -11.71
C ASP A 129 -4.68 1.84 -12.84
N ASP A 130 -5.82 2.46 -12.53
CA ASP A 130 -6.97 2.66 -13.43
C ASP A 130 -7.37 1.37 -14.19
N GLY A 131 -7.17 0.20 -13.57
CA GLY A 131 -7.44 -1.11 -14.16
C GLY A 131 -6.47 -1.55 -15.26
N THR A 132 -5.31 -0.91 -15.37
CA THR A 132 -4.28 -1.28 -16.37
C THR A 132 -3.45 -2.49 -15.95
N THR A 133 -3.46 -2.89 -14.67
CA THR A 133 -2.75 -4.10 -14.23
C THR A 133 -3.56 -5.35 -14.60
N PRO A 134 -3.00 -6.29 -15.39
CA PRO A 134 -3.68 -7.54 -15.69
C PRO A 134 -3.79 -8.42 -14.44
N ASN A 135 -4.96 -9.02 -14.21
CA ASN A 135 -5.18 -9.96 -13.11
C ASN A 135 -4.77 -11.40 -13.45
N GLN A 136 -4.35 -11.66 -14.70
CA GLN A 136 -3.86 -12.95 -15.15
C GLN A 136 -2.80 -12.77 -16.24
N VAL A 137 -1.66 -13.44 -16.07
CA VAL A 137 -0.50 -13.39 -16.99
C VAL A 137 0.14 -14.78 -17.08
N GLN A 138 0.95 -15.03 -18.10
CA GLN A 138 1.76 -16.24 -18.21
C GLN A 138 3.07 -16.12 -17.40
N PRO A 139 3.69 -17.26 -17.02
CA PRO A 139 4.99 -17.23 -16.35
C PRO A 139 6.05 -16.51 -17.19
N GLY A 140 6.76 -15.56 -16.58
CA GLY A 140 7.77 -14.75 -17.26
C GLY A 140 7.23 -13.75 -18.29
N GLU A 141 5.91 -13.60 -18.42
CA GLU A 141 5.31 -12.62 -19.33
C GLU A 141 5.72 -11.21 -18.94
N LYS A 142 6.01 -10.38 -19.96
CA LYS A 142 6.24 -8.94 -19.79
C LYS A 142 5.00 -8.16 -20.18
N PHE A 143 4.56 -7.25 -19.33
CA PHE A 143 3.40 -6.40 -19.58
C PHE A 143 3.67 -4.95 -19.15
N THR A 144 2.90 -4.03 -19.73
CA THR A 144 2.97 -2.60 -19.40
C THR A 144 1.74 -2.17 -18.63
N THR A 145 1.93 -1.38 -17.58
CA THR A 145 0.87 -0.76 -16.78
C THR A 145 1.14 0.73 -16.60
N TYR A 146 0.12 1.49 -16.26
CA TYR A 146 0.19 2.93 -16.00
C TYR A 146 -0.37 3.21 -14.62
N ILE A 147 0.49 3.66 -13.71
CA ILE A 147 0.11 3.92 -12.32
C ILE A 147 0.08 5.43 -12.11
N THR A 148 -1.09 5.95 -11.77
CA THR A 148 -1.25 7.32 -11.30
C THR A 148 -0.85 7.37 -9.82
N VAL A 149 0.19 8.12 -9.51
CA VAL A 149 0.65 8.40 -8.14
C VAL A 149 0.34 9.85 -7.79
N THR A 150 -0.19 10.09 -6.60
CA THR A 150 -0.49 11.44 -6.09
C THR A 150 0.28 11.69 -4.82
N ASN A 151 0.97 12.82 -4.75
CA ASN A 151 1.70 13.23 -3.57
C ASN A 151 0.76 13.90 -2.57
N ASN A 152 0.45 13.18 -1.50
CA ASN A 152 -0.35 13.68 -0.40
C ASN A 152 0.51 14.26 0.74
N GLY A 153 1.84 14.16 0.62
CA GLY A 153 2.81 14.60 1.61
C GLY A 153 3.43 15.95 1.29
N PHE A 154 4.45 16.33 2.06
CA PHE A 154 5.17 17.62 1.94
C PHE A 154 6.62 17.46 1.49
N LEU A 155 7.07 16.24 1.24
CA LEU A 155 8.28 15.99 0.47
C LEU A 155 7.97 16.25 -1.00
N ASN A 156 8.69 17.18 -1.64
CA ASN A 156 8.66 17.29 -3.08
C ASN A 156 9.37 16.08 -3.69
N TRP A 157 8.69 15.35 -4.57
CA TRP A 157 9.29 14.17 -5.21
C TRP A 157 10.13 14.64 -6.39
N GLU A 158 11.46 14.61 -6.23
CA GLU A 158 12.38 14.93 -7.32
C GLU A 158 12.46 13.73 -8.28
N ASN A 159 12.43 13.94 -9.60
CA ASN A 159 12.55 12.84 -10.57
C ASN A 159 13.97 12.63 -11.10
N LYS A 160 14.94 13.39 -10.59
CA LYS A 160 16.35 13.34 -11.01
C LYS A 160 17.26 13.42 -9.80
N GLY A 161 18.49 12.96 -9.98
CA GLY A 161 19.50 12.97 -8.93
C GLY A 161 19.52 11.68 -8.12
N PRO A 162 20.46 11.60 -7.14
CA PRO A 162 20.70 10.38 -6.37
C PRO A 162 19.58 10.05 -5.37
N GLN A 163 18.80 11.05 -4.96
CA GLN A 163 17.66 10.93 -4.05
C GLN A 163 16.34 11.21 -4.77
N ARG A 164 16.26 10.83 -6.06
CA ARG A 164 15.00 10.92 -6.79
C ARG A 164 13.96 9.96 -6.20
N VAL A 165 12.69 10.19 -6.51
CA VAL A 165 11.61 9.28 -6.21
C VAL A 165 11.26 8.51 -7.48
N ASP A 166 11.21 7.19 -7.37
CA ASP A 166 10.77 6.27 -8.43
C ASP A 166 9.62 5.40 -7.91
N LEU A 167 8.93 4.69 -8.81
CA LEU A 167 7.95 3.66 -8.45
C LEU A 167 8.60 2.28 -8.64
N GLY A 168 8.65 1.47 -7.59
CA GLY A 168 9.10 0.08 -7.64
C GLY A 168 7.95 -0.91 -7.51
N VAL A 169 8.24 -2.18 -7.80
CA VAL A 169 7.29 -3.28 -7.54
C VAL A 169 7.90 -4.44 -6.77
N HIS A 170 7.06 -5.07 -5.95
CA HIS A 170 7.36 -6.30 -5.23
C HIS A 170 6.30 -7.36 -5.54
N TRP A 171 6.73 -8.61 -5.64
CA TRP A 171 5.85 -9.77 -5.78
C TRP A 171 5.79 -10.54 -4.47
N TYR A 172 4.57 -10.75 -3.96
CA TYR A 172 4.30 -11.56 -2.78
C TYR A 172 3.48 -12.79 -3.16
N ASN A 173 3.69 -13.88 -2.44
CA ASN A 173 2.76 -15.00 -2.45
C ASN A 173 1.42 -14.53 -1.86
N ARG A 174 0.33 -14.70 -2.61
CA ARG A 174 -0.97 -14.19 -2.16
C ARG A 174 -1.48 -14.87 -0.90
N ASP A 175 -1.15 -16.15 -0.71
CA ASP A 175 -1.68 -16.95 0.39
C ASP A 175 -0.82 -16.84 1.66
N THR A 176 0.50 -16.92 1.51
CA THR A 176 1.42 -16.88 2.65
C THR A 176 1.86 -15.46 3.00
N ARG A 177 1.67 -14.50 2.09
CA ARG A 177 2.20 -13.12 2.17
C ARG A 177 3.72 -13.05 2.23
N GLU A 178 4.41 -14.16 1.96
CA GLU A 178 5.86 -14.20 1.85
C GLU A 178 6.31 -13.45 0.60
N VAL A 179 7.45 -12.78 0.71
CA VAL A 179 8.10 -12.11 -0.42
C VAL A 179 8.62 -13.17 -1.38
N GLU A 180 8.20 -13.08 -2.64
CA GLU A 180 8.70 -13.94 -3.73
C GLU A 180 9.79 -13.21 -4.52
N ILE A 181 9.59 -11.91 -4.82
CA ILE A 181 10.59 -11.05 -5.46
C ILE A 181 10.47 -9.65 -4.85
N PHE A 182 11.53 -9.17 -4.20
CA PHE A 182 11.60 -7.80 -3.68
C PHE A 182 12.37 -6.92 -4.67
N ASP A 183 11.89 -5.69 -4.91
CA ASP A 183 12.58 -4.70 -5.75
C ASP A 183 12.83 -5.26 -7.16
N ALA A 184 11.73 -5.63 -7.83
CA ALA A 184 11.77 -6.40 -9.07
C ALA A 184 12.00 -5.51 -10.30
N ASP A 185 11.00 -4.69 -10.64
CA ASP A 185 11.05 -3.73 -11.74
C ASP A 185 10.73 -2.33 -11.19
N SER A 186 11.23 -1.29 -11.84
CA SER A 186 10.99 0.10 -11.46
C SER A 186 10.64 0.98 -12.65
N GLY A 187 10.01 2.12 -12.36
CA GLY A 187 9.66 3.15 -13.34
C GLY A 187 9.91 4.54 -12.77
N GLU A 188 10.52 5.39 -13.58
CA GLU A 188 10.87 6.75 -13.20
C GLU A 188 9.66 7.69 -13.29
N LEU A 189 9.59 8.65 -12.38
CA LEU A 189 8.59 9.71 -12.48
C LEU A 189 8.84 10.58 -13.73
N PRO A 190 7.80 10.94 -14.52
CA PRO A 190 7.96 11.75 -15.72
C PRO A 190 8.40 13.21 -15.43
N GLY A 191 8.23 13.66 -14.19
CA GLY A 191 8.58 14.99 -13.71
C GLY A 191 8.55 15.03 -12.18
N ASN A 192 9.01 16.14 -11.60
CA ASN A 192 8.85 16.36 -10.16
C ASN A 192 7.35 16.39 -9.79
N VAL A 193 7.03 15.92 -8.59
CA VAL A 193 5.65 15.88 -8.09
C VAL A 193 5.59 16.57 -6.72
N GLY A 194 5.06 17.79 -6.70
CA GLY A 194 4.83 18.56 -5.50
C GLY A 194 3.57 18.14 -4.74
N HIS A 195 3.33 18.77 -3.59
CA HIS A 195 2.16 18.51 -2.77
C HIS A 195 0.85 18.70 -3.54
N GLY A 196 -0.04 17.70 -3.49
CA GLY A 196 -1.33 17.67 -4.18
C GLY A 196 -1.25 17.38 -5.68
N GLU A 197 -0.05 17.26 -6.24
CA GLU A 197 0.15 16.94 -7.66
C GLU A 197 0.14 15.43 -7.89
N SER A 198 -0.14 15.04 -9.14
CA SER A 198 -0.13 13.66 -9.59
C SER A 198 0.77 13.49 -10.80
N ALA A 199 1.35 12.30 -10.93
CA ALA A 199 2.05 11.86 -12.12
C ALA A 199 1.58 10.46 -12.52
N GLN A 200 1.60 10.18 -13.82
CA GLN A 200 1.37 8.84 -14.34
C GLN A 200 2.71 8.20 -14.71
N VAL A 201 3.01 7.06 -14.09
CA VAL A 201 4.24 6.29 -14.29
C VAL A 201 3.94 5.09 -15.18
N ALA A 202 4.70 4.94 -16.26
CA ALA A 202 4.65 3.73 -17.09
C ALA A 202 5.63 2.70 -16.54
N MET A 203 5.14 1.50 -16.21
CA MET A 203 5.96 0.41 -15.70
C MET A 203 6.02 -0.73 -16.73
N GLN A 204 7.20 -1.29 -16.95
CA GLN A 204 7.36 -2.58 -17.66
C GLN A 204 7.66 -3.66 -16.62
N ILE A 205 6.75 -4.61 -16.46
CA ILE A 205 6.82 -5.60 -15.39
C ILE A 205 7.02 -6.98 -15.97
N THR A 206 7.89 -7.77 -15.34
CA THR A 206 8.09 -9.19 -15.66
C THR A 206 7.42 -10.06 -14.60
N ALA A 207 6.48 -10.91 -15.01
CA ALA A 207 5.80 -11.84 -14.12
C ALA A 207 6.76 -12.93 -13.58
N PRO A 208 6.53 -13.46 -12.37
CA PRO A 208 7.26 -14.61 -11.83
C PRO A 208 7.31 -15.81 -12.80
N GLN A 209 8.39 -16.58 -12.75
CA GLN A 209 8.54 -17.81 -13.57
C GLN A 209 7.74 -18.99 -13.02
N LYS A 210 7.40 -18.97 -11.73
CA LYS A 210 6.64 -20.01 -11.07
C LYS A 210 5.14 -19.69 -11.20
N PRO A 211 4.32 -20.61 -11.73
CA PRO A 211 2.88 -20.44 -11.69
C PRO A 211 2.37 -20.36 -10.25
N GLY A 212 1.37 -19.51 -10.01
CA GLY A 212 0.89 -19.27 -8.67
C GLY A 212 -0.04 -18.07 -8.57
N ARG A 213 -0.54 -17.84 -7.35
CA ARG A 213 -1.36 -16.69 -7.02
C ARG A 213 -0.47 -15.69 -6.30
N TYR A 214 -0.36 -14.49 -6.84
CA TYR A 214 0.52 -13.46 -6.34
C TYR A 214 -0.24 -12.18 -6.01
N VAL A 215 0.40 -11.36 -5.19
CA VAL A 215 0.08 -9.94 -5.01
C VAL A 215 1.25 -9.16 -5.61
N LEU A 216 0.95 -8.32 -6.59
CA LEU A 216 1.86 -7.33 -7.14
C LEU A 216 1.64 -6.02 -6.37
N ALA A 217 2.66 -5.57 -5.65
CA ALA A 217 2.61 -4.35 -4.86
C ALA A 217 3.44 -3.25 -5.52
N TYR A 218 2.81 -2.13 -5.86
CA TYR A 218 3.50 -0.91 -6.30
C TYR A 218 3.81 -0.03 -5.09
N ASP A 219 5.07 0.30 -4.90
CA ASP A 219 5.55 1.10 -3.77
C ASP A 219 6.51 2.17 -4.25
N LEU A 220 6.27 3.43 -3.89
CA LEU A 220 7.21 4.50 -4.19
C LEU A 220 8.49 4.28 -3.38
N VAL A 221 9.62 4.58 -3.99
CA VAL A 221 10.93 4.56 -3.34
C VAL A 221 11.56 5.94 -3.44
N HIS A 222 11.97 6.48 -2.31
CA HIS A 222 12.89 7.60 -2.26
C HIS A 222 14.31 7.01 -2.31
N GLU A 223 14.92 7.08 -3.48
CA GLU A 223 16.18 6.41 -3.80
C GLU A 223 17.26 6.71 -2.76
N GLN A 224 17.96 5.66 -2.34
CA GLN A 224 19.00 5.71 -1.30
C GLN A 224 18.53 6.15 0.10
N VAL A 225 17.23 6.37 0.31
CA VAL A 225 16.66 6.84 1.58
C VAL A 225 15.71 5.79 2.18
N THR A 226 14.57 5.54 1.54
CA THR A 226 13.53 4.66 2.09
C THR A 226 12.48 4.31 1.04
N TRP A 227 11.90 3.11 1.18
CA TRP A 227 10.58 2.81 0.60
C TRP A 227 9.50 3.62 1.32
N PHE A 228 8.45 4.01 0.61
CA PHE A 228 7.32 4.75 1.20
C PHE A 228 6.55 3.84 2.17
N SER A 229 6.44 2.53 1.89
CA SER A 229 5.87 1.57 2.84
C SER A 229 6.60 1.50 4.18
N HIS A 230 7.92 1.67 4.20
CA HIS A 230 8.69 1.74 5.45
C HIS A 230 8.39 3.02 6.26
N GLN A 231 7.80 4.03 5.62
CA GLN A 231 7.31 5.26 6.25
C GLN A 231 5.80 5.21 6.54
N GLY A 232 5.16 4.05 6.38
CA GLY A 232 3.75 3.83 6.70
C GLY A 232 2.77 4.14 5.57
N VAL A 233 3.25 4.42 4.35
CA VAL A 233 2.38 4.59 3.18
C VAL A 233 1.99 3.22 2.63
N PHE A 234 0.70 2.93 2.51
CA PHE A 234 0.27 1.64 1.97
C PHE A 234 0.57 1.54 0.46
N PRO A 235 1.29 0.48 0.02
CA PRO A 235 1.45 0.18 -1.42
C PRO A 235 0.11 -0.07 -2.10
N LEU A 236 0.08 0.10 -3.43
CA LEU A 236 -1.03 -0.42 -4.24
C LEU A 236 -0.85 -1.91 -4.47
N GLU A 237 -1.75 -2.73 -3.94
CA GLU A 237 -1.70 -4.18 -4.10
C GLU A 237 -2.75 -4.67 -5.10
N ILE A 238 -2.30 -5.40 -6.12
CA ILE A 238 -3.17 -6.03 -7.12
C ILE A 238 -2.97 -7.55 -7.09
N ASP A 239 -4.06 -8.30 -7.01
CA ASP A 239 -4.04 -9.76 -7.15
C ASP A 239 -3.76 -10.14 -8.61
N VAL A 240 -2.70 -10.93 -8.84
CA VAL A 240 -2.32 -11.40 -10.16
C VAL A 240 -2.10 -12.91 -10.14
N ASN A 241 -2.80 -13.63 -11.01
CA ASN A 241 -2.56 -15.05 -11.24
C ASN A 241 -1.51 -15.23 -12.33
N VAL A 242 -0.45 -15.97 -12.02
CA VAL A 242 0.62 -16.29 -12.97
C VAL A 242 0.45 -17.74 -13.43
N GLY A 243 0.29 -17.93 -14.74
CA GLY A 243 -0.01 -19.21 -15.35
C GLY A 243 -1.40 -19.74 -14.97
N MET A 244 -1.56 -21.05 -15.09
CA MET A 244 -2.78 -21.72 -14.65
C MET A 244 -2.74 -21.95 -13.14
N THR A 245 -3.73 -21.41 -12.44
CA THR A 245 -3.91 -21.59 -11.00
C THR A 245 -5.15 -22.43 -10.71
N LEU A 246 -5.21 -23.00 -9.50
CA LEU A 246 -6.43 -23.66 -9.04
C LEU A 246 -7.58 -22.66 -8.86
N ASP A 247 -8.66 -22.89 -9.58
CA ASP A 247 -9.94 -22.20 -9.43
C ASP A 247 -10.79 -22.95 -8.40
N ASN A 248 -10.78 -22.44 -7.17
CA ASN A 248 -11.54 -23.01 -6.06
C ASN A 248 -13.06 -23.08 -6.33
N SER A 249 -13.61 -22.24 -7.22
CA SER A 249 -15.03 -22.30 -7.59
C SER A 249 -15.37 -23.54 -8.42
N ILE A 250 -14.39 -24.03 -9.20
CA ILE A 250 -14.45 -25.27 -9.96
C ILE A 250 -14.09 -26.46 -9.06
N VAL A 251 -12.94 -26.38 -8.38
CA VAL A 251 -12.36 -27.51 -7.64
C VAL A 251 -13.29 -27.99 -6.52
N LYS A 252 -13.86 -27.09 -5.71
CA LYS A 252 -14.79 -27.45 -4.62
C LYS A 252 -16.09 -28.12 -5.09
N LYS A 253 -16.46 -27.96 -6.36
CA LYS A 253 -17.65 -28.59 -6.96
C LYS A 253 -17.30 -29.86 -7.72
N THR A 254 -16.02 -30.13 -7.95
CA THR A 254 -15.54 -31.25 -8.73
C THR A 254 -15.46 -32.50 -7.89
N SER A 255 -16.20 -33.54 -8.30
CA SER A 255 -16.21 -34.85 -7.67
C SER A 255 -15.34 -35.86 -8.42
N VAL A 256 -14.49 -36.60 -7.69
CA VAL A 256 -13.51 -37.54 -8.24
C VAL A 256 -13.73 -38.93 -7.65
N MET A 257 -13.88 -39.94 -8.51
CA MET A 257 -13.83 -41.36 -8.12
C MET A 257 -12.39 -41.87 -8.24
N VAL A 258 -11.83 -42.48 -7.20
CA VAL A 258 -10.44 -42.97 -7.20
C VAL A 258 -10.41 -44.50 -7.23
N TYR A 259 -9.75 -45.08 -8.23
CA TYR A 259 -9.52 -46.52 -8.33
C TYR A 259 -8.05 -46.86 -8.07
N ASN A 260 -7.80 -47.86 -7.23
CA ASN A 260 -6.48 -48.45 -7.07
C ASN A 260 -6.18 -49.40 -8.24
N GLY A 261 -5.45 -48.91 -9.25
CA GLY A 261 -5.01 -49.68 -10.41
C GLY A 261 -3.61 -50.28 -10.31
N CYS A 262 -2.86 -49.97 -9.25
CA CYS A 262 -1.47 -50.41 -9.10
C CYS A 262 -1.29 -51.55 -8.09
N GLY A 263 -2.33 -51.87 -7.31
CA GLY A 263 -2.32 -52.96 -6.33
C GLY A 263 -1.60 -52.64 -5.03
N ILE A 264 -1.08 -51.42 -4.87
CA ILE A 264 -0.42 -50.98 -3.65
C ILE A 264 -1.47 -50.74 -2.57
N LYS A 265 -1.34 -51.43 -1.43
CA LYS A 265 -2.27 -51.29 -0.30
C LYS A 265 -2.26 -49.85 0.21
N GLY A 266 -3.45 -49.22 0.25
CA GLY A 266 -3.64 -47.86 0.75
C GLY A 266 -3.51 -46.75 -0.29
N ALA A 267 -3.07 -47.03 -1.52
CA ALA A 267 -2.84 -46.02 -2.55
C ALA A 267 -4.05 -45.12 -2.83
N ALA A 268 -5.25 -45.69 -2.95
CA ALA A 268 -6.48 -44.91 -3.18
C ALA A 268 -6.82 -43.99 -2.00
N THR A 269 -6.55 -44.41 -0.77
CA THR A 269 -6.77 -43.61 0.44
C THR A 269 -5.79 -42.44 0.49
N GLU A 270 -4.51 -42.73 0.34
CA GLU A 270 -3.43 -41.73 0.34
C GLU A 270 -3.65 -40.66 -0.75
N PHE A 271 -3.96 -41.08 -1.97
CA PHE A 271 -4.25 -40.16 -3.06
C PHE A 271 -5.55 -39.37 -2.84
N SER A 272 -6.57 -39.99 -2.23
CA SER A 272 -7.81 -39.28 -1.89
C SER A 272 -7.58 -38.18 -0.86
N ASP A 273 -6.69 -38.39 0.11
CA ASP A 273 -6.34 -37.36 1.10
C ASP A 273 -5.52 -36.22 0.46
N TYR A 274 -4.64 -36.55 -0.48
CA TYR A 274 -3.98 -35.58 -1.34
C TYR A 274 -4.98 -34.72 -2.14
N LEU A 275 -5.97 -35.32 -2.81
CA LEU A 275 -7.00 -34.57 -3.53
C LEU A 275 -7.79 -33.63 -2.61
N LYS A 276 -8.14 -34.09 -1.40
CA LYS A 276 -8.86 -33.27 -0.42
C LYS A 276 -8.05 -32.07 0.06
N SER A 277 -6.72 -32.17 0.17
CA SER A 277 -5.89 -31.02 0.56
C SER A 277 -5.93 -29.88 -0.46
N PHE A 278 -6.32 -30.17 -1.70
CA PHE A 278 -6.59 -29.17 -2.74
C PHE A 278 -8.08 -28.85 -2.92
N ASN A 279 -8.95 -29.27 -1.98
CA ASN A 279 -10.40 -29.05 -1.97
C ASN A 279 -11.22 -29.83 -3.02
N PHE A 280 -10.65 -30.82 -3.71
CA PHE A 280 -11.44 -31.71 -4.55
C PHE A 280 -12.36 -32.58 -3.68
N LYS A 281 -13.56 -32.89 -4.18
CA LYS A 281 -14.48 -33.82 -3.50
C LYS A 281 -14.16 -35.23 -3.94
N VAL A 282 -13.83 -36.11 -3.00
CA VAL A 282 -13.70 -37.55 -3.28
C VAL A 282 -15.08 -38.17 -3.23
N TYR A 283 -15.60 -38.59 -4.39
CA TYR A 283 -16.91 -39.25 -4.52
C TYR A 283 -16.89 -40.65 -3.90
N GLY A 284 -15.79 -41.38 -4.09
CA GLY A 284 -15.63 -42.73 -3.59
C GLY A 284 -14.26 -43.29 -3.96
N MET A 285 -13.94 -44.44 -3.36
CA MET A 285 -12.72 -45.21 -3.62
C MET A 285 -13.08 -46.65 -3.92
N ALA A 286 -12.37 -47.29 -4.85
CA ALA A 286 -12.51 -48.71 -5.14
C ALA A 286 -11.20 -49.31 -5.67
N ASN A 287 -11.16 -50.63 -5.83
CA ASN A 287 -10.07 -51.29 -6.55
C ASN A 287 -10.41 -51.37 -8.04
N ALA A 288 -9.38 -51.27 -8.88
CA ALA A 288 -9.56 -51.52 -10.29
C ALA A 288 -9.80 -53.01 -10.57
N LYS A 289 -10.29 -53.34 -11.77
CA LYS A 289 -10.52 -54.73 -12.18
C LYS A 289 -9.22 -55.53 -12.25
N ASN A 290 -8.15 -54.87 -12.71
CA ASN A 290 -6.79 -55.38 -12.78
C ASN A 290 -5.82 -54.39 -12.13
N TYR A 291 -4.67 -54.89 -11.65
CA TYR A 291 -3.65 -54.10 -10.95
C TYR A 291 -2.38 -53.85 -11.79
N ASP A 292 -2.53 -53.84 -13.11
CA ASP A 292 -1.47 -53.76 -14.12
C ASP A 292 -1.32 -52.35 -14.72
N PHE A 293 -1.93 -51.34 -14.12
CA PHE A 293 -1.78 -49.95 -14.58
C PHE A 293 -0.38 -49.43 -14.25
N GLU A 294 0.45 -49.25 -15.27
CA GLU A 294 1.77 -48.61 -15.10
C GLU A 294 1.65 -47.11 -14.88
N LYS A 295 0.68 -46.47 -15.56
CA LYS A 295 0.46 -45.02 -15.53
C LYS A 295 -0.84 -44.66 -14.85
N THR A 296 -0.85 -43.49 -14.21
CA THR A 296 -2.06 -42.91 -13.62
C THR A 296 -2.92 -42.29 -14.72
N TYR A 297 -4.19 -42.65 -14.79
CA TYR A 297 -5.14 -42.13 -15.78
C TYR A 297 -6.11 -41.17 -15.10
N VAL A 298 -6.26 -39.98 -15.67
CA VAL A 298 -7.34 -39.03 -15.37
C VAL A 298 -8.36 -39.11 -16.50
N ILE A 299 -9.56 -39.57 -16.17
CA ILE A 299 -10.63 -39.82 -17.14
C ILE A 299 -11.78 -38.86 -16.83
N TYR A 300 -12.03 -37.91 -17.73
CA TYR A 300 -13.05 -36.88 -17.54
C TYR A 300 -14.30 -37.13 -18.37
N LYS A 301 -15.47 -36.77 -17.84
CA LYS A 301 -16.74 -36.86 -18.57
C LYS A 301 -16.94 -35.67 -19.50
N SER A 302 -17.85 -35.82 -20.47
CA SER A 302 -18.20 -34.72 -21.37
C SER A 302 -18.67 -33.48 -20.60
N GLY A 303 -18.12 -32.31 -20.93
CA GLY A 303 -18.41 -31.05 -20.23
C GLY A 303 -17.59 -30.83 -18.96
N LYS A 304 -16.57 -31.66 -18.69
CA LYS A 304 -15.67 -31.58 -17.53
C LYS A 304 -14.22 -31.35 -17.92
N GLU A 305 -13.97 -30.86 -19.13
CA GLU A 305 -12.65 -30.54 -19.67
C GLU A 305 -11.88 -29.61 -18.72
N LYS A 306 -12.48 -28.48 -18.31
CA LYS A 306 -11.87 -27.54 -17.35
C LYS A 306 -11.60 -28.16 -15.98
N ASN A 307 -12.49 -29.03 -15.49
CA ASN A 307 -12.28 -29.72 -14.22
C ASN A 307 -11.05 -30.64 -14.28
N ALA A 308 -10.83 -31.27 -15.44
CA ALA A 308 -9.71 -32.16 -15.68
C ALA A 308 -8.39 -31.41 -15.83
N GLU A 309 -8.41 -30.24 -16.49
CA GLU A 309 -7.27 -29.31 -16.50
C GLU A 309 -6.88 -28.89 -15.09
N GLN A 310 -7.86 -28.54 -14.25
CA GLN A 310 -7.65 -28.15 -12.85
C GLN A 310 -7.06 -29.28 -12.01
N LEU A 311 -7.50 -30.53 -12.21
CA LEU A 311 -6.88 -31.68 -11.58
C LEU A 311 -5.46 -31.92 -12.11
N GLY A 312 -5.21 -31.69 -13.40
CA GLY A 312 -3.89 -31.79 -14.00
C GLY A 312 -2.85 -30.86 -13.37
N LEU A 313 -3.25 -29.68 -12.89
CA LEU A 313 -2.35 -28.73 -12.22
C LEU A 313 -1.70 -29.27 -10.94
N ILE A 314 -2.28 -30.30 -10.32
CA ILE A 314 -1.76 -30.91 -9.08
C ILE A 314 -1.15 -32.29 -9.30
N LEU A 315 -0.95 -32.72 -10.56
CA LEU A 315 -0.38 -34.02 -10.89
C LEU A 315 0.87 -33.84 -11.76
N SER A 316 1.96 -34.47 -11.37
CA SER A 316 3.23 -34.43 -12.10
C SER A 316 3.28 -35.43 -13.27
N ASN A 317 2.59 -36.58 -13.14
CA ASN A 317 2.56 -37.66 -14.12
C ASN A 317 1.16 -38.26 -14.24
N TYR A 318 0.54 -38.10 -15.40
CA TYR A 318 -0.76 -38.70 -15.70
C TYR A 318 -1.02 -38.79 -17.21
N VAL A 319 -1.98 -39.63 -17.58
CA VAL A 319 -2.57 -39.67 -18.92
C VAL A 319 -3.99 -39.12 -18.84
N LEU A 320 -4.27 -38.08 -19.61
CA LEU A 320 -5.60 -37.48 -19.68
C LEU A 320 -6.42 -38.10 -20.82
N GLU A 321 -7.58 -38.67 -20.50
CA GLU A 321 -8.49 -39.22 -21.50
C GLU A 321 -9.94 -38.78 -21.28
N LYS A 322 -10.69 -38.58 -22.37
CA LYS A 322 -12.14 -38.42 -22.29
C LYS A 322 -12.80 -39.78 -22.07
N TYR A 323 -13.78 -39.85 -21.18
CA TYR A 323 -14.54 -41.08 -20.95
C TYR A 323 -15.17 -41.60 -22.25
N SER A 324 -14.98 -42.89 -22.51
CA SER A 324 -15.50 -43.62 -23.66
C SER A 324 -15.79 -45.07 -23.28
N THR A 325 -16.29 -45.88 -24.22
CA THR A 325 -16.58 -47.30 -23.99
C THR A 325 -15.36 -48.12 -23.57
N LYS A 326 -14.14 -47.66 -23.87
CA LYS A 326 -12.88 -48.23 -23.34
C LYS A 326 -12.88 -48.33 -21.81
N TRP A 327 -13.53 -47.38 -21.15
CA TRP A 327 -13.54 -47.23 -19.69
C TRP A 327 -14.85 -47.72 -19.04
N ALA A 328 -15.66 -48.52 -19.74
CA ALA A 328 -16.99 -48.95 -19.30
C ALA A 328 -17.00 -49.64 -17.92
N ASP A 329 -15.97 -50.42 -17.60
CA ASP A 329 -15.83 -51.13 -16.31
C ASP A 329 -15.62 -50.18 -15.12
N TYR A 330 -15.30 -48.91 -15.37
CA TYR A 330 -14.96 -47.91 -14.34
C TYR A 330 -16.00 -46.81 -14.20
N TYR A 331 -17.20 -46.99 -14.79
CA TYR A 331 -18.26 -45.99 -14.72
C TYR A 331 -18.56 -45.56 -13.28
N SER A 332 -18.69 -44.26 -13.08
CA SER A 332 -19.05 -43.65 -11.80
C SER A 332 -19.99 -42.47 -12.03
N LYS A 333 -20.74 -42.03 -11.03
CA LYS A 333 -21.52 -40.78 -11.09
C LYS A 333 -20.66 -39.53 -10.88
N ALA A 334 -19.43 -39.67 -10.38
CA ALA A 334 -18.46 -38.59 -10.23
C ALA A 334 -18.20 -37.82 -11.54
N ASP A 335 -17.73 -36.57 -11.44
CA ASP A 335 -17.37 -35.76 -12.61
C ASP A 335 -16.16 -36.34 -13.36
N MET A 336 -15.24 -36.94 -12.61
CA MET A 336 -14.00 -37.54 -13.11
C MET A 336 -13.70 -38.86 -12.41
N ILE A 337 -12.90 -39.67 -13.08
CA ILE A 337 -12.37 -40.94 -12.59
C ILE A 337 -10.85 -40.85 -12.63
N VAL A 338 -10.18 -41.23 -11.55
CA VAL A 338 -8.73 -41.41 -11.51
C VAL A 338 -8.44 -42.88 -11.28
N ILE A 339 -7.64 -43.50 -12.15
CA ILE A 339 -7.14 -44.86 -11.96
C ILE A 339 -5.64 -44.74 -11.68
N LEU A 340 -5.23 -45.08 -10.46
CA LEU A 340 -3.84 -44.94 -10.01
C LEU A 340 -2.95 -45.99 -10.65
N GLY A 341 -1.90 -45.55 -11.31
CA GLY A 341 -0.84 -46.42 -11.82
C GLY A 341 0.29 -46.62 -10.82
N ARG A 342 1.30 -47.41 -11.18
CA ARG A 342 2.51 -47.59 -10.37
C ARG A 342 3.30 -46.29 -10.19
N ASP A 343 3.09 -45.32 -11.07
CA ASP A 343 3.64 -43.96 -11.00
C ASP A 343 2.96 -43.03 -9.97
N TYR A 344 1.86 -43.44 -9.31
CA TYR A 344 1.03 -42.51 -8.53
C TYR A 344 1.78 -41.77 -7.42
N LYS A 345 2.83 -42.38 -6.85
CA LYS A 345 3.64 -41.77 -5.80
C LYS A 345 4.31 -40.47 -6.23
N SER A 346 4.74 -40.40 -7.49
CA SER A 346 5.32 -39.18 -8.06
C SER A 346 4.35 -38.00 -8.14
N ASN A 347 3.05 -38.25 -8.02
CA ASN A 347 2.03 -37.20 -7.97
C ASN A 347 1.79 -36.62 -6.58
N ILE A 348 2.15 -37.36 -5.51
CA ILE A 348 1.85 -36.98 -4.12
C ILE A 348 3.10 -36.65 -3.31
N GLU A 349 4.25 -37.17 -3.71
CA GLU A 349 5.56 -36.78 -3.20
C GLU A 349 5.95 -35.50 -3.93
N LYS A 350 5.86 -34.34 -3.27
CA LYS A 350 6.34 -33.06 -3.82
C LYS A 350 7.82 -33.21 -4.22
N PRO A 351 8.27 -32.65 -5.35
CA PRO A 351 9.69 -32.45 -5.60
C PRO A 351 10.33 -31.55 -4.53
#